data_AF-A0A388QQH9-F1
#
_entry.id   AF-A0A388QQH9-F1
#
_cell.length_a   1.000
_cell.length_b   1.000
_cell.length_c   1.000
_cell.angle_alpha   90.00
_cell.angle_beta   90.00
_cell.angle_gamma   90.00
#
_symmetry.space_group_name_H-M   'P 1'
#
loop_
_entity.id
_entity.type
_entity.pdbx_description
1 polymer ?
#
loop_
_entity_poly.entity_id
_entity_poly.type
_entity_poly.pdbx_seq_one_letter_code
_entity_poly.pdbx_strand_id
1 'polypeptide(L)'
;MKRLFPYLTALGACLLMVACAPTPTPAPVSAAFTTGPGWLDFPGGKGPGAGKTVVLLAGDEEYRSEESMPMLARLLAERHGFHCIVLFSHDADGTINPNNGASLGKPEALDGADALVLGLRFRKWNEVALAKFDAAVKRGVPIVATRTSTHAFAGIPKESAFGAYNWNNKGGFGKKVLGETWVSHWGNHKGEATRTAVEPGAEKLALLHGVGVIFGDTDVYEAYPPADAQVVLRGVVLKDMDPQSPPSERVKKRSTDKQEQGVNGPSMAVAWTREVKNEAGTVNRILTTTMASASDLKDESLRRLLVNGVFWGLKLDVPAAADVTPLVEWKPSKYSFNLFHKGLQAADFVGVLPAPAPAPAAAPVPAAKKPAAK
;
A
#
# COMPACT_ATOMS: atom_id res chain seq x y z
N MET A 1 -8.97 95.19 19.76
CA MET A 1 -8.33 95.94 18.65
C MET A 1 -8.01 94.97 17.52
N LYS A 2 -8.35 95.37 16.29
CA LYS A 2 -8.26 94.61 15.04
C LYS A 2 -6.81 94.25 14.64
N ARG A 3 -6.65 93.10 13.95
CA ARG A 3 -5.72 92.79 12.83
C ARG A 3 -5.91 91.29 12.51
N LEU A 4 -6.68 90.88 11.48
CA LEU A 4 -6.32 90.73 10.05
C LEU A 4 -4.86 90.32 9.80
N PHE A 5 -4.61 89.09 9.30
CA PHE A 5 -4.23 88.81 7.90
C PHE A 5 -4.25 87.29 7.60
N PRO A 6 -4.41 86.86 6.33
CA PRO A 6 -4.91 85.53 5.94
C PRO A 6 -3.98 84.72 4.99
N TYR A 7 -4.48 83.53 4.61
CA TYR A 7 -4.13 82.65 3.47
C TYR A 7 -2.73 81.99 3.41
N LEU A 8 -2.74 80.65 3.38
CA LEU A 8 -2.20 79.92 2.24
C LEU A 8 -2.82 78.52 2.13
N THR A 9 -3.57 78.29 1.05
CA THR A 9 -4.05 77.00 0.58
C THR A 9 -2.91 76.22 -0.08
N ALA A 10 -2.67 74.99 0.37
CA ALA A 10 -1.85 74.01 -0.35
C ALA A 10 -2.69 72.74 -0.58
N LEU A 11 -3.10 72.52 -1.83
CA LEU A 11 -3.64 71.24 -2.30
C LEU A 11 -2.48 70.24 -2.37
N GLY A 12 -2.45 69.28 -1.44
CA GLY A 12 -1.57 68.12 -1.51
C GLY A 12 -2.29 66.98 -2.25
N ALA A 13 -1.81 66.63 -3.44
CA ALA A 13 -2.23 65.45 -4.18
C ALA A 13 -1.82 64.18 -3.40
N CYS A 14 -2.80 63.43 -2.90
CA CYS A 14 -2.58 62.17 -2.21
C CYS A 14 -2.42 61.06 -3.27
N LEU A 15 -1.17 60.70 -3.58
CA LEU A 15 -0.83 59.59 -4.45
C LEU A 15 -1.01 58.28 -3.66
N LEU A 16 -2.13 57.58 -3.88
CA LEU A 16 -2.37 56.24 -3.33
C LEU A 16 -1.38 55.26 -3.99
N MET A 17 -0.27 54.97 -3.30
CA MET A 17 0.60 53.84 -3.63
C MET A 17 -0.10 52.56 -3.19
N VAL A 18 -0.75 51.86 -4.12
CA VAL A 18 -1.21 50.48 -3.91
C VAL A 18 0.04 49.60 -3.86
N ALA A 19 0.51 49.30 -2.66
CA ALA A 19 1.54 48.29 -2.43
C ALA A 19 0.95 46.92 -2.78
N CYS A 20 1.28 46.41 -3.97
CA CYS A 20 0.98 45.04 -4.38
C CYS A 20 1.84 44.11 -3.50
N ALA A 21 1.24 43.52 -2.47
CA ALA A 21 1.92 42.51 -1.67
C ALA A 21 2.28 41.32 -2.57
N PRO A 22 3.54 40.85 -2.60
CA PRO A 22 3.88 39.67 -3.37
C PRO A 22 3.09 38.49 -2.81
N THR A 23 2.27 37.87 -3.66
CA THR A 23 1.66 36.59 -3.35
C THR A 23 2.79 35.58 -3.11
N PRO A 24 2.79 34.83 -2.00
CA PRO A 24 3.80 33.81 -1.78
C PRO A 24 3.65 32.77 -2.90
N THR A 25 4.61 32.77 -3.82
CA THR A 25 4.74 31.69 -4.80
C THR A 25 5.10 30.44 -3.99
N PRO A 26 4.31 29.35 -4.03
CA PRO A 26 4.72 28.12 -3.37
C PRO A 26 6.06 27.70 -4.00
N ALA A 27 7.12 27.66 -3.18
CA ALA A 27 8.39 27.12 -3.60
C ALA A 27 8.16 25.68 -4.08
N PRO A 28 8.70 25.26 -5.23
CA PRO A 28 8.68 23.86 -5.61
C PRO A 28 9.53 23.12 -4.58
N VAL A 29 8.88 22.41 -3.65
CA VAL A 29 9.57 21.39 -2.85
C VAL A 29 9.80 20.21 -3.79
N SER A 30 10.76 20.36 -4.69
CA SER A 30 11.38 19.19 -5.33
C SER A 30 12.23 18.55 -4.25
N ALA A 31 11.64 17.61 -3.50
CA ALA A 31 12.45 16.66 -2.75
C ALA A 31 13.34 15.95 -3.77
N ALA A 32 14.65 16.17 -3.70
CA ALA A 32 15.62 15.59 -4.63
C ALA A 32 15.64 14.07 -4.45
N PHE A 33 14.79 13.37 -5.19
CA PHE A 33 14.85 11.91 -5.34
C PHE A 33 15.86 11.55 -6.43
N THR A 34 16.43 10.36 -6.34
CA THR A 34 17.15 9.76 -7.47
C THR A 34 16.37 8.58 -8.03
N THR A 35 16.65 8.23 -9.27
CA THR A 35 15.90 7.19 -9.99
C THR A 35 16.78 6.50 -11.01
N GLY A 36 16.43 5.28 -11.34
CA GLY A 36 16.98 4.54 -12.47
C GLY A 36 15.99 3.48 -12.97
N PRO A 37 16.45 2.52 -13.79
CA PRO A 37 15.59 1.48 -14.34
C PRO A 37 14.88 0.69 -13.23
N GLY A 38 13.57 0.88 -13.11
CA GLY A 38 12.74 0.17 -12.13
C GLY A 38 12.98 0.53 -10.66
N TRP A 39 13.52 1.71 -10.33
CA TRP A 39 13.64 2.14 -8.92
C TRP A 39 13.54 3.65 -8.69
N LEU A 40 13.07 4.00 -7.49
CA LEU A 40 13.06 5.35 -6.90
C LEU A 40 13.80 5.33 -5.57
N ASP A 41 14.46 6.44 -5.24
CA ASP A 41 15.22 6.60 -3.99
C ASP A 41 14.95 8.00 -3.44
N PHE A 42 14.22 8.05 -2.33
CA PHE A 42 13.87 9.26 -1.60
C PHE A 42 14.80 9.38 -0.39
N PRO A 43 15.67 10.40 -0.34
CA PRO A 43 16.65 10.52 0.73
C PRO A 43 15.99 10.67 2.10
N GLY A 44 16.66 10.13 3.12
CA GLY A 44 16.24 10.31 4.52
C GLY A 44 16.29 11.77 4.94
N GLY A 45 15.40 12.13 5.85
CA GLY A 45 15.23 13.49 6.36
C GLY A 45 15.45 13.58 7.86
N LYS A 46 14.94 14.67 8.45
CA LYS A 46 14.79 14.80 9.90
C LYS A 46 13.49 14.14 10.33
N GLY A 47 13.47 13.56 11.53
CA GLY A 47 12.26 13.01 12.12
C GLY A 47 12.50 11.65 12.79
N PRO A 48 11.43 11.04 13.32
CA PRO A 48 11.50 9.75 14.02
C PRO A 48 12.11 8.60 13.21
N GLY A 49 12.01 8.64 11.87
CA GLY A 49 12.57 7.64 10.96
C GLY A 49 14.00 7.92 10.49
N ALA A 50 14.63 9.01 10.94
CA ALA A 50 15.95 9.41 10.48
C ALA A 50 17.00 8.31 10.68
N GLY A 51 17.80 8.05 9.65
CA GLY A 51 18.83 7.02 9.66
C GLY A 51 18.33 5.59 9.48
N LYS A 52 17.04 5.39 9.18
CA LYS A 52 16.46 4.08 8.84
C LYS A 52 16.08 3.99 7.37
N THR A 53 16.44 2.89 6.73
CA THR A 53 16.13 2.61 5.32
C THR A 53 14.94 1.66 5.20
N VAL A 54 13.86 2.12 4.57
CA VAL A 54 12.68 1.31 4.25
C VAL A 54 12.72 0.98 2.76
N VAL A 55 12.66 -0.30 2.42
CA VAL A 55 12.57 -0.76 1.02
C VAL A 55 11.15 -1.20 0.73
N LEU A 56 10.53 -0.58 -0.28
CA LEU A 56 9.16 -0.86 -0.70
C LEU A 56 9.19 -1.61 -2.03
N LEU A 57 8.60 -2.80 -2.06
CA LEU A 57 8.63 -3.69 -3.23
C LEU A 57 7.27 -3.67 -3.94
N ALA A 58 7.28 -3.19 -5.19
CA ALA A 58 6.13 -3.13 -6.08
C ALA A 58 6.23 -4.19 -7.18
N GLY A 59 5.24 -5.08 -7.24
CA GLY A 59 5.24 -6.21 -8.14
C GLY A 59 3.95 -7.00 -8.06
N ASP A 60 2.82 -6.32 -8.20
CA ASP A 60 1.52 -6.94 -8.39
C ASP A 60 0.79 -6.29 -9.58
N GLU A 61 0.22 -7.11 -10.44
CA GLU A 61 -0.39 -6.67 -11.70
C GLU A 61 -1.88 -6.31 -11.60
N GLU A 62 -2.46 -6.38 -10.40
CA GLU A 62 -3.90 -6.27 -10.19
C GLU A 62 -4.28 -5.08 -9.30
N TYR A 63 -3.66 -4.95 -8.13
CA TYR A 63 -4.00 -4.04 -7.02
C TYR A 63 -3.15 -2.77 -6.96
N ARG A 64 -2.22 -2.59 -7.91
CA ARG A 64 -1.50 -1.33 -8.19
C ARG A 64 -0.45 -0.96 -7.13
N SER A 65 0.41 -1.91 -6.75
CA SER A 65 1.60 -1.59 -5.92
C SER A 65 2.52 -0.58 -6.58
N GLU A 66 2.60 -0.53 -7.92
CA GLU A 66 3.38 0.46 -8.64
C GLU A 66 2.90 1.90 -8.37
N GLU A 67 1.63 2.11 -8.04
CA GLU A 67 1.11 3.43 -7.66
C GLU A 67 1.24 3.66 -6.14
N SER A 68 0.91 2.64 -5.34
CA SER A 68 0.83 2.79 -3.89
C SER A 68 2.18 2.82 -3.18
N MET A 69 3.17 2.04 -3.62
CA MET A 69 4.49 2.00 -2.97
C MET A 69 5.22 3.35 -3.07
N PRO A 70 5.25 4.06 -4.22
CA PRO A 70 5.78 5.43 -4.29
C PRO A 70 5.05 6.41 -3.36
N MET A 71 3.72 6.35 -3.30
CA MET A 71 2.94 7.21 -2.40
C MET A 71 3.32 6.95 -0.92
N LEU A 72 3.37 5.69 -0.49
CA LEU A 72 3.77 5.34 0.88
C LEU A 72 5.23 5.70 1.18
N ALA A 73 6.14 5.51 0.22
CA ALA A 73 7.54 5.88 0.34
C ALA A 73 7.70 7.38 0.60
N ARG A 74 6.96 8.22 -0.14
CA ARG A 74 6.96 9.67 0.06
C ARG A 74 6.38 10.07 1.40
N LEU A 75 5.31 9.41 1.88
CA LEU A 75 4.81 9.66 3.24
C LEU A 75 5.89 9.37 4.28
N LEU A 76 6.52 8.18 4.22
CA LEU A 76 7.57 7.78 5.15
C LEU A 76 8.79 8.72 5.08
N ALA A 77 9.25 9.07 3.88
CA ALA A 77 10.43 9.90 3.72
C ALA A 77 10.18 11.37 4.08
N GLU A 78 9.17 11.99 3.47
CA GLU A 78 8.96 13.43 3.55
C GLU A 78 8.21 13.86 4.81
N ARG A 79 7.40 12.98 5.42
CA ARG A 79 6.68 13.29 6.67
C ARG A 79 7.37 12.75 7.92
N HIS A 80 8.13 11.65 7.80
CA HIS A 80 8.68 10.94 8.96
C HIS A 80 10.21 10.80 8.95
N GLY A 81 10.89 11.20 7.87
CA GLY A 81 12.34 11.26 7.79
C GLY A 81 13.04 9.95 7.44
N PHE A 82 12.30 8.89 7.09
CA PHE A 82 12.91 7.63 6.61
C PHE A 82 13.65 7.82 5.29
N HIS A 83 14.73 7.09 5.08
CA HIS A 83 15.25 6.87 3.72
C HIS A 83 14.38 5.80 3.05
N CYS A 84 13.81 6.06 1.88
CA CYS A 84 12.88 5.14 1.24
C CYS A 84 13.29 4.80 -0.19
N ILE A 85 13.41 3.51 -0.49
CA ILE A 85 13.74 3.03 -1.82
C ILE A 85 12.58 2.18 -2.33
N VAL A 86 12.02 2.53 -3.49
CA VAL A 86 10.97 1.75 -4.16
C VAL A 86 11.58 0.92 -5.27
N LEU A 87 11.30 -0.38 -5.27
CA LEU A 87 11.77 -1.33 -6.27
C LEU A 87 10.57 -1.85 -7.06
N PHE A 88 10.60 -1.71 -8.38
CA PHE A 88 9.51 -2.09 -9.26
C PHE A 88 9.82 -3.34 -10.09
N SER A 89 8.77 -3.99 -10.57
CA SER A 89 8.84 -4.82 -11.77
C SER A 89 8.93 -3.91 -13.01
N HIS A 90 9.90 -4.16 -13.90
CA HIS A 90 10.14 -3.33 -15.08
C HIS A 90 10.61 -4.14 -16.30
N ASP A 91 10.40 -3.60 -17.49
CA ASP A 91 10.94 -4.13 -18.75
C ASP A 91 12.41 -3.73 -18.95
N ALA A 92 13.07 -4.33 -19.95
CA ALA A 92 14.50 -4.15 -20.19
C ALA A 92 14.89 -2.69 -20.47
N ASP A 93 13.97 -1.88 -20.99
CA ASP A 93 14.15 -0.45 -21.26
C ASP A 93 13.90 0.44 -20.03
N GLY A 94 13.57 -0.14 -18.88
CA GLY A 94 13.25 0.57 -17.63
C GLY A 94 11.77 0.87 -17.42
N THR A 95 10.92 0.65 -18.43
CA THR A 95 9.48 0.89 -18.33
C THR A 95 8.87 0.05 -17.20
N ILE A 96 8.08 0.68 -16.33
CA ILE A 96 7.41 -0.02 -15.23
C ILE A 96 6.36 -0.97 -15.80
N ASN A 97 6.50 -2.25 -15.47
CA ASN A 97 5.65 -3.31 -15.96
C ASN A 97 5.34 -4.32 -14.85
N PRO A 98 4.19 -4.17 -14.16
CA PRO A 98 3.75 -5.09 -13.12
C PRO A 98 3.58 -6.55 -13.60
N ASN A 99 3.37 -6.79 -14.91
CA ASN A 99 3.27 -8.14 -15.46
C ASN A 99 4.64 -8.85 -15.56
N ASN A 100 5.75 -8.12 -15.50
CA ASN A 100 7.07 -8.72 -15.58
C ASN A 100 7.49 -9.34 -14.23
N GLY A 101 6.86 -10.47 -13.89
CA GLY A 101 7.05 -11.14 -12.60
C GLY A 101 8.46 -11.69 -12.32
N ALA A 102 9.35 -11.68 -13.31
CA ALA A 102 10.76 -12.07 -13.15
C ALA A 102 11.68 -10.88 -12.84
N SER A 103 11.16 -9.65 -12.92
CA SER A 103 11.93 -8.41 -12.77
C SER A 103 11.80 -7.81 -11.37
N LEU A 104 12.91 -7.23 -10.89
CA LEU A 104 12.99 -6.40 -9.70
C LEU A 104 14.13 -5.39 -9.91
N GLY A 105 13.82 -4.10 -9.91
CA GLY A 105 14.84 -3.05 -9.97
C GLY A 105 15.70 -2.99 -8.71
N LYS A 106 16.97 -2.60 -8.84
CA LYS A 106 17.95 -2.34 -7.74
C LYS A 106 17.86 -3.33 -6.57
N PRO A 107 17.92 -4.67 -6.79
CA PRO A 107 17.76 -5.65 -5.72
C PRO A 107 18.83 -5.54 -4.61
N GLU A 108 19.99 -4.95 -4.89
CA GLU A 108 21.05 -4.62 -3.92
C GLU A 108 20.58 -3.69 -2.79
N ALA A 109 19.52 -2.90 -2.97
CA ALA A 109 18.93 -2.09 -1.89
C ALA A 109 18.44 -2.95 -0.71
N LEU A 110 18.10 -4.22 -0.95
CA LEU A 110 17.67 -5.15 0.09
C LEU A 110 18.80 -5.50 1.08
N ASP A 111 20.07 -5.30 0.71
CA ASP A 111 21.20 -5.58 1.60
C ASP A 111 21.23 -4.62 2.79
N GLY A 112 20.80 -3.37 2.60
CA GLY A 112 20.79 -2.30 3.60
C GLY A 112 19.42 -1.97 4.21
N ALA A 113 18.39 -2.76 3.91
CA ALA A 113 17.03 -2.50 4.41
C ALA A 113 16.94 -2.71 5.93
N ASP A 114 16.41 -1.69 6.64
CA ASP A 114 15.97 -1.79 8.03
C ASP A 114 14.50 -2.24 8.14
N ALA A 115 13.68 -2.00 7.12
CA ALA A 115 12.29 -2.48 7.04
C ALA A 115 11.88 -2.75 5.59
N LEU A 116 10.92 -3.66 5.38
CA LEU A 116 10.32 -3.94 4.09
C LEU A 116 8.82 -3.61 4.07
N VAL A 117 8.35 -3.04 2.96
CA VAL A 117 6.90 -2.95 2.65
C VAL A 117 6.64 -3.72 1.36
N LEU A 118 5.73 -4.70 1.38
CA LEU A 118 5.51 -5.64 0.29
C LEU A 118 4.15 -5.46 -0.37
N GLY A 119 4.14 -5.04 -1.64
CA GLY A 119 3.01 -5.15 -2.56
C GLY A 119 3.35 -6.12 -3.70
N LEU A 120 3.36 -7.42 -3.39
CA LEU A 120 3.86 -8.45 -4.31
C LEU A 120 2.78 -9.48 -4.67
N ARG A 121 2.89 -10.04 -5.87
CA ARG A 121 2.05 -11.15 -6.34
C ARG A 121 2.80 -12.06 -7.29
N PHE A 122 2.86 -13.35 -7.04
CA PHE A 122 3.36 -14.34 -8.01
C PHE A 122 4.71 -14.00 -8.68
N ARG A 123 5.62 -13.38 -7.93
CA ARG A 123 6.98 -13.09 -8.40
C ARG A 123 7.79 -14.39 -8.54
N LYS A 124 8.67 -14.38 -9.53
CA LYS A 124 9.62 -15.45 -9.89
C LYS A 124 10.95 -14.82 -10.28
N TRP A 125 11.49 -14.00 -9.40
CA TRP A 125 12.79 -13.37 -9.63
C TRP A 125 13.89 -14.41 -9.79
N ASN A 126 15.03 -13.97 -10.32
CA ASN A 126 16.20 -14.82 -10.41
C ASN A 126 16.80 -15.14 -9.01
N GLU A 127 17.69 -16.13 -8.98
CA GLU A 127 18.38 -16.58 -7.75
C GLU A 127 19.07 -15.43 -7.00
N VAL A 128 19.68 -14.47 -7.72
CA VAL A 128 20.41 -13.36 -7.11
C VAL A 128 19.47 -12.45 -6.33
N ALA A 129 18.35 -12.04 -6.92
CA ALA A 129 17.35 -11.20 -6.25
C ALA A 129 16.66 -11.95 -5.10
N LEU A 130 16.34 -13.23 -5.29
CA LEU A 130 15.75 -14.06 -4.24
C LEU A 130 16.71 -14.25 -3.04
N ALA A 131 18.00 -14.42 -3.29
CA ALA A 131 19.01 -14.52 -2.24
C ALA A 131 19.11 -13.25 -1.39
N LYS A 132 19.01 -12.06 -2.01
CA LYS A 132 19.00 -10.79 -1.28
C LYS A 132 17.74 -10.61 -0.44
N PHE A 133 16.58 -10.97 -0.99
CA PHE A 133 15.33 -10.96 -0.24
C PHE A 133 15.37 -11.94 0.95
N ASP A 134 15.80 -13.19 0.72
CA ASP A 134 15.95 -14.20 1.77
C ASP A 134 16.95 -13.75 2.84
N ALA A 135 18.07 -13.13 2.45
CA ALA A 135 19.02 -12.56 3.39
C ALA A 135 18.39 -11.45 4.26
N ALA A 136 17.56 -10.56 3.69
CA ALA A 136 16.84 -9.56 4.47
C ALA A 136 15.87 -10.20 5.47
N VAL A 137 15.12 -11.24 5.04
CA VAL A 137 14.25 -12.01 5.94
C VAL A 137 15.07 -12.63 7.08
N LYS A 138 16.17 -13.31 6.78
CA LYS A 138 17.07 -13.96 7.76
C LYS A 138 17.78 -12.99 8.71
N ARG A 139 17.96 -11.72 8.33
CA ARG A 139 18.45 -10.68 9.25
C ARG A 139 17.41 -10.26 10.30
N GLY A 140 16.15 -10.68 10.17
CA GLY A 140 15.08 -10.28 11.08
C GLY A 140 14.45 -8.94 10.69
N VAL A 141 14.64 -8.48 9.45
CA VAL A 141 14.07 -7.22 8.97
C VAL A 141 12.54 -7.26 9.12
N PRO A 142 11.91 -6.27 9.78
CA PRO A 142 10.46 -6.19 9.90
C PRO A 142 9.78 -6.02 8.54
N ILE A 143 8.56 -6.55 8.42
CA ILE A 143 7.82 -6.62 7.17
C ILE A 143 6.41 -6.06 7.37
N VAL A 144 6.02 -5.10 6.54
CA VAL A 144 4.63 -4.68 6.35
C VAL A 144 4.15 -5.25 5.01
N ALA A 145 3.26 -6.23 5.02
CA ALA A 145 2.77 -6.91 3.83
C ALA A 145 1.33 -6.51 3.51
N THR A 146 1.10 -5.94 2.32
CA THR A 146 -0.25 -5.61 1.82
C THR A 146 -0.80 -6.74 0.96
N ARG A 147 -2.08 -6.65 0.57
CA ARG A 147 -2.61 -7.45 -0.53
C ARG A 147 -1.74 -7.21 -1.77
N THR A 148 -1.24 -8.22 -2.45
CA THR A 148 -1.48 -9.69 -2.37
C THR A 148 -0.31 -10.51 -1.81
N SER A 149 0.52 -9.94 -0.95
CA SER A 149 1.79 -10.54 -0.54
C SER A 149 1.68 -11.88 0.20
N THR A 150 0.48 -12.28 0.65
CA THR A 150 0.19 -13.66 1.11
C THR A 150 0.51 -14.73 0.06
N HIS A 151 0.56 -14.35 -1.22
CA HIS A 151 1.01 -15.20 -2.31
C HIS A 151 2.03 -14.47 -3.20
N ALA A 152 3.02 -13.86 -2.54
CA ALA A 152 4.06 -13.05 -3.18
C ALA A 152 4.86 -13.80 -4.27
N PHE A 153 5.07 -15.12 -4.14
CA PHE A 153 5.94 -15.88 -5.05
C PHE A 153 5.23 -17.07 -5.69
N ALA A 154 5.46 -17.28 -6.98
CA ALA A 154 4.97 -18.43 -7.75
C ALA A 154 5.87 -18.72 -8.95
N GLY A 155 6.07 -19.99 -9.30
CA GLY A 155 6.84 -20.37 -10.48
C GLY A 155 8.35 -20.30 -10.32
N ILE A 156 8.86 -20.21 -9.08
CA ILE A 156 10.27 -20.46 -8.78
C ILE A 156 10.54 -21.97 -9.01
N PRO A 157 11.62 -22.36 -9.70
CA PRO A 157 11.94 -23.77 -9.93
C PRO A 157 12.00 -24.58 -8.61
N LYS A 158 11.62 -25.87 -8.66
CA LYS A 158 11.53 -26.69 -7.43
C LYS A 158 12.89 -27.00 -6.82
N GLU A 159 13.89 -27.09 -7.69
CA GLU A 159 15.31 -27.33 -7.40
C GLU A 159 16.05 -26.07 -6.93
N SER A 160 15.45 -24.89 -7.08
CA SER A 160 15.96 -23.65 -6.51
C SER A 160 16.02 -23.74 -4.98
N ALA A 161 17.03 -23.13 -4.38
CA ALA A 161 17.10 -22.95 -2.92
C ALA A 161 15.87 -22.22 -2.35
N PHE A 162 15.17 -21.46 -3.20
CA PHE A 162 14.00 -20.66 -2.84
C PHE A 162 12.67 -21.28 -3.32
N GLY A 163 12.67 -22.51 -3.83
CA GLY A 163 11.45 -23.20 -4.28
C GLY A 163 10.38 -23.35 -3.18
N ALA A 164 10.79 -23.26 -1.91
CA ALA A 164 9.93 -23.23 -0.73
C ALA A 164 9.11 -21.95 -0.53
N TYR A 165 9.41 -20.87 -1.28
CA TYR A 165 8.67 -19.61 -1.23
C TYR A 165 7.40 -19.61 -2.06
N ASN A 166 7.31 -20.48 -3.08
CA ASN A 166 6.12 -20.62 -3.90
C ASN A 166 4.85 -20.84 -3.04
N TRP A 167 3.84 -20.00 -3.22
CA TRP A 167 2.61 -20.02 -2.40
C TRP A 167 1.88 -21.37 -2.41
N ASN A 168 1.96 -22.09 -3.52
CA ASN A 168 1.37 -23.42 -3.70
C ASN A 168 2.25 -24.56 -3.15
N ASN A 169 3.44 -24.25 -2.61
CA ASN A 169 4.31 -25.21 -1.94
C ASN A 169 4.13 -25.13 -0.42
N LYS A 170 3.16 -25.89 0.11
CA LYS A 170 2.81 -25.90 1.54
C LYS A 170 2.57 -24.50 2.12
N GLY A 171 1.90 -23.65 1.34
CA GLY A 171 1.59 -22.26 1.70
C GLY A 171 2.72 -21.25 1.47
N GLY A 172 3.91 -21.70 1.07
CA GLY A 172 5.01 -20.84 0.64
C GLY A 172 5.50 -19.83 1.69
N PHE A 173 6.05 -18.73 1.19
CA PHE A 173 6.45 -17.58 2.00
C PHE A 173 5.28 -17.02 2.82
N GLY A 174 4.12 -16.84 2.21
CA GLY A 174 2.95 -16.24 2.86
C GLY A 174 2.52 -16.99 4.11
N LYS A 175 2.27 -18.30 4.03
CA LYS A 175 1.82 -19.06 5.21
C LYS A 175 2.88 -19.10 6.31
N LYS A 176 4.15 -19.30 5.94
CA LYS A 176 5.26 -19.46 6.90
C LYS A 176 5.60 -18.15 7.60
N VAL A 177 5.75 -17.08 6.83
CA VAL A 177 6.25 -15.78 7.32
C VAL A 177 5.09 -14.87 7.67
N LEU A 178 4.17 -14.62 6.73
CA LEU A 178 3.07 -13.68 6.94
C LEU A 178 1.92 -14.26 7.79
N GLY A 179 1.78 -15.58 7.85
CA GLY A 179 0.74 -16.28 8.62
C GLY A 179 -0.44 -16.76 7.76
N GLU A 180 -0.52 -16.37 6.49
CA GLU A 180 -1.52 -16.93 5.59
C GLU A 180 -1.06 -16.94 4.12
N THR A 181 -1.54 -17.92 3.37
CA THR A 181 -1.39 -18.02 1.91
C THR A 181 -2.67 -17.57 1.20
N TRP A 182 -2.71 -17.64 -0.13
CA TRP A 182 -3.97 -17.51 -0.85
C TRP A 182 -4.93 -18.66 -0.51
N VAL A 183 -6.12 -18.33 0.02
CA VAL A 183 -7.21 -19.29 0.27
C VAL A 183 -8.33 -19.08 -0.74
N SER A 184 -9.09 -17.98 -0.60
CA SER A 184 -10.13 -17.56 -1.53
C SER A 184 -10.54 -16.11 -1.29
N HIS A 185 -11.31 -15.54 -2.21
CA HIS A 185 -12.13 -14.37 -1.92
C HIS A 185 -13.23 -14.78 -0.94
N TRP A 186 -13.42 -14.07 0.16
CA TRP A 186 -14.54 -14.29 1.09
C TRP A 186 -15.77 -13.50 0.67
N GLY A 187 -15.59 -12.19 0.43
CA GLY A 187 -16.58 -11.34 -0.22
C GLY A 187 -16.73 -11.67 -1.72
N ASN A 188 -17.77 -11.14 -2.34
CA ASN A 188 -17.93 -11.17 -3.79
C ASN A 188 -16.98 -10.16 -4.43
N HIS A 189 -15.90 -10.66 -5.03
CA HIS A 189 -14.90 -9.83 -5.68
C HIS A 189 -15.51 -8.85 -6.68
N LYS A 190 -15.16 -7.56 -6.57
CA LYS A 190 -15.72 -6.43 -7.35
C LYS A 190 -17.21 -6.16 -7.17
N GLY A 191 -17.88 -6.84 -6.23
CA GLY A 191 -19.30 -6.62 -5.90
C GLY A 191 -19.56 -6.22 -4.44
N GLU A 192 -18.70 -6.61 -3.50
CA GLU A 192 -18.81 -6.30 -2.07
C GLU A 192 -17.52 -5.66 -1.56
N ALA A 193 -17.65 -4.60 -0.76
CA ALA A 193 -16.55 -3.88 -0.13
C ALA A 193 -16.23 -4.41 1.28
N THR A 194 -15.10 -3.95 1.82
CA THR A 194 -14.64 -4.24 3.18
C THR A 194 -14.80 -3.00 4.06
N ARG A 195 -15.42 -3.17 5.23
CA ARG A 195 -15.34 -2.22 6.35
C ARG A 195 -14.66 -2.89 7.53
N THR A 196 -13.71 -2.24 8.18
CA THR A 196 -13.02 -2.89 9.31
C THR A 196 -13.79 -2.75 10.62
N ALA A 197 -13.60 -3.74 11.48
CA ALA A 197 -13.89 -3.67 12.91
C ALA A 197 -12.62 -4.05 13.68
N VAL A 198 -12.36 -3.38 14.81
CA VAL A 198 -11.23 -3.71 15.67
C VAL A 198 -11.49 -5.06 16.36
N GLU A 199 -10.49 -5.93 16.37
CA GLU A 199 -10.58 -7.19 17.11
C GLU A 199 -10.71 -6.90 18.61
N PRO A 200 -11.65 -7.54 19.34
CA PRO A 200 -11.77 -7.35 20.78
C PRO A 200 -10.44 -7.59 21.50
N GLY A 201 -10.00 -6.60 22.28
CA GLY A 201 -8.72 -6.63 23.00
C GLY A 201 -7.53 -6.00 22.24
N ALA A 202 -7.69 -5.65 20.96
CA ALA A 202 -6.67 -4.99 20.15
C ALA A 202 -6.71 -3.46 20.24
N GLU A 203 -7.71 -2.86 20.89
CA GLU A 203 -8.04 -1.42 20.84
C GLU A 203 -6.91 -0.52 21.36
N LYS A 204 -6.08 -1.05 22.27
CA LYS A 204 -4.98 -0.32 22.91
C LYS A 204 -3.62 -0.55 22.25
N LEU A 205 -3.56 -1.32 21.16
CA LEU A 205 -2.31 -1.53 20.44
C LEU A 205 -1.83 -0.21 19.84
N ALA A 206 -0.57 0.13 20.07
CA ALA A 206 0.05 1.34 19.50
C ALA A 206 -0.07 1.38 17.97
N LEU A 207 -0.16 0.22 17.33
CA LEU A 207 -0.42 0.07 15.90
C LEU A 207 -1.71 0.79 15.43
N LEU A 208 -2.72 0.90 16.31
CA LEU A 208 -3.99 1.55 16.04
C LEU A 208 -4.03 3.04 16.42
N HIS A 209 -2.89 3.64 16.81
CA HIS A 209 -2.81 5.08 17.05
C HIS A 209 -3.32 5.89 15.84
N GLY A 210 -4.40 6.65 16.07
CA GLY A 210 -5.06 7.48 15.05
C GLY A 210 -5.77 6.68 13.94
N VAL A 211 -5.88 5.36 14.05
CA VAL A 211 -6.55 4.50 13.06
C VAL A 211 -8.03 4.40 13.40
N GLY A 212 -8.89 4.96 12.55
CA GLY A 212 -10.34 4.80 12.65
C GLY A 212 -10.85 3.55 11.95
N VAL A 213 -12.16 3.51 11.72
CA VAL A 213 -12.78 2.52 10.82
C VAL A 213 -12.23 2.73 9.41
N ILE A 214 -11.78 1.65 8.78
CA ILE A 214 -11.23 1.66 7.42
C ILE A 214 -12.28 1.15 6.45
N PHE A 215 -12.45 1.85 5.34
CA PHE A 215 -13.15 1.35 4.16
C PHE A 215 -12.16 0.96 3.06
N GLY A 216 -12.40 -0.19 2.44
CA GLY A 216 -11.71 -0.63 1.22
C GLY A 216 -12.70 -1.08 0.17
N ASP A 217 -12.48 -0.67 -1.09
CA ASP A 217 -13.29 -1.12 -2.24
C ASP A 217 -12.83 -2.48 -2.77
N THR A 218 -11.84 -3.09 -2.13
CA THR A 218 -11.53 -4.51 -2.26
C THR A 218 -12.39 -5.38 -1.35
N ASP A 219 -12.75 -6.55 -1.85
CA ASP A 219 -13.48 -7.56 -1.10
C ASP A 219 -12.63 -8.23 -0.02
N VAL A 220 -13.26 -8.75 1.03
CA VAL A 220 -12.57 -9.47 2.11
C VAL A 220 -11.99 -10.79 1.60
N TYR A 221 -10.75 -11.13 1.98
CA TYR A 221 -10.17 -12.45 1.76
C TYR A 221 -10.57 -13.45 2.85
N GLU A 222 -10.68 -14.71 2.47
CA GLU A 222 -10.75 -15.81 3.43
C GLU A 222 -9.34 -16.00 4.00
N ALA A 223 -9.18 -15.83 5.32
CA ALA A 223 -7.87 -15.87 5.96
C ALA A 223 -7.98 -16.42 7.39
N TYR A 224 -7.06 -17.33 7.73
CA TYR A 224 -6.95 -17.95 9.05
C TYR A 224 -5.50 -17.83 9.54
N PRO A 225 -5.09 -16.64 10.03
CA PRO A 225 -3.79 -16.46 10.67
C PRO A 225 -3.58 -17.50 11.79
N PRO A 226 -2.35 -17.99 11.99
CA PRO A 226 -2.04 -19.02 12.98
C PRO A 226 -2.21 -18.49 14.41
N ALA A 227 -2.19 -19.39 15.39
CA ALA A 227 -2.40 -19.05 16.80
C ALA A 227 -1.36 -18.08 17.39
N ASP A 228 -0.16 -17.99 16.81
CA ASP A 228 0.87 -17.04 17.20
C ASP A 228 0.66 -15.63 16.60
N ALA A 229 -0.34 -15.46 15.73
CA ALA A 229 -0.70 -14.15 15.20
C ALA A 229 -1.67 -13.42 16.14
N GLN A 230 -1.41 -12.13 16.37
CA GLN A 230 -2.37 -11.24 17.02
C GLN A 230 -3.23 -10.57 15.93
N VAL A 231 -4.50 -10.99 15.84
CA VAL A 231 -5.46 -10.32 14.96
C VAL A 231 -5.73 -8.91 15.48
N VAL A 232 -5.69 -7.94 14.58
CA VAL A 232 -5.87 -6.51 14.90
C VAL A 232 -7.19 -6.01 14.35
N LEU A 233 -7.50 -6.36 13.09
CA LEU A 233 -8.72 -5.94 12.41
C LEU A 233 -9.43 -7.13 11.76
N ARG A 234 -10.75 -7.13 11.85
CA ARG A 234 -11.66 -8.00 11.11
C ARG A 234 -12.31 -7.24 9.96
N GLY A 235 -12.51 -7.91 8.83
CA GLY A 235 -13.18 -7.36 7.67
C GLY A 235 -14.65 -7.72 7.66
N VAL A 236 -15.50 -6.73 7.92
CA VAL A 236 -16.94 -6.82 7.73
C VAL A 236 -17.23 -6.69 6.24
N VAL A 237 -17.77 -7.75 5.64
CA VAL A 237 -18.25 -7.75 4.26
C VAL A 237 -19.50 -6.90 4.19
N LEU A 238 -19.51 -5.86 3.36
CA LEU A 238 -20.69 -5.03 3.10
C LEU A 238 -21.59 -5.67 2.04
N LYS A 239 -22.86 -5.29 2.01
CA LYS A 239 -23.84 -5.77 1.03
C LYS A 239 -23.46 -5.45 -0.43
N ASP A 240 -22.76 -4.34 -0.63
CA ASP A 240 -22.28 -3.87 -1.92
C ASP A 240 -21.03 -2.97 -1.76
N MET A 241 -20.76 -2.10 -2.74
CA MET A 241 -19.60 -1.20 -2.77
C MET A 241 -19.83 0.16 -2.11
N ASP A 242 -21.02 0.44 -1.57
CA ASP A 242 -21.30 1.68 -0.84
C ASP A 242 -20.68 1.62 0.57
N PRO A 243 -19.84 2.58 0.98
CA PRO A 243 -19.29 2.65 2.34
C PRO A 243 -20.34 2.67 3.46
N GLN A 244 -21.56 3.13 3.16
CA GLN A 244 -22.68 3.22 4.10
C GLN A 244 -23.58 1.98 4.09
N SER A 245 -23.32 1.02 3.20
CA SER A 245 -24.14 -0.19 3.14
C SER A 245 -24.09 -0.99 4.44
N PRO A 246 -25.19 -1.68 4.77
CA PRO A 246 -25.20 -2.59 5.90
C PRO A 246 -24.24 -3.77 5.64
N PRO A 247 -23.81 -4.49 6.70
CA PRO A 247 -23.12 -5.76 6.55
C PRO A 247 -23.94 -6.74 5.68
N SER A 248 -23.25 -7.52 4.85
CA SER A 248 -23.84 -8.61 4.08
C SER A 248 -24.33 -9.71 5.03
N GLU A 249 -25.55 -10.20 4.80
CA GLU A 249 -26.16 -11.32 5.53
C GLU A 249 -25.93 -12.66 4.81
N ARG A 250 -25.13 -12.67 3.74
CA ARG A 250 -24.86 -13.88 2.99
C ARG A 250 -24.18 -14.93 3.85
N VAL A 251 -24.37 -16.16 3.42
CA VAL A 251 -23.75 -17.34 3.97
C VAL A 251 -22.79 -17.93 2.94
N LYS A 252 -21.66 -18.46 3.40
CA LYS A 252 -20.62 -19.02 2.53
C LYS A 252 -19.97 -20.25 3.16
N LYS A 253 -19.65 -21.23 2.31
CA LYS A 253 -18.84 -22.39 2.68
C LYS A 253 -17.37 -22.01 2.69
N ARG A 254 -16.69 -22.31 3.80
CA ARG A 254 -15.24 -22.17 3.94
C ARG A 254 -14.51 -23.03 2.92
N SER A 255 -13.40 -22.55 2.38
CA SER A 255 -12.60 -23.31 1.42
C SER A 255 -11.88 -24.49 2.07
N THR A 256 -11.52 -24.34 3.35
CA THR A 256 -10.70 -25.27 4.12
C THR A 256 -11.46 -26.54 4.53
N ASP A 257 -12.65 -26.41 5.10
CA ASP A 257 -13.41 -27.55 5.66
C ASP A 257 -14.85 -27.66 5.14
N LYS A 258 -15.24 -26.78 4.22
CA LYS A 258 -16.57 -26.74 3.59
C LYS A 258 -17.72 -26.46 4.57
N GLN A 259 -17.43 -26.11 5.83
CA GLN A 259 -18.46 -25.69 6.77
C GLN A 259 -19.04 -24.35 6.35
N GLU A 260 -20.34 -24.22 6.57
CA GLU A 260 -21.11 -23.05 6.20
C GLU A 260 -21.20 -22.07 7.38
N GLN A 261 -20.97 -20.78 7.13
CA GLN A 261 -21.12 -19.72 8.11
C GLN A 261 -21.59 -18.42 7.45
N GLY A 262 -22.21 -17.54 8.24
CA GLY A 262 -22.45 -16.16 7.80
C GLY A 262 -21.13 -15.46 7.50
N VAL A 263 -21.07 -14.67 6.42
CA VAL A 263 -19.80 -14.01 6.02
C VAL A 263 -19.26 -13.03 7.07
N ASN A 264 -20.13 -12.57 7.97
CA ASN A 264 -19.78 -11.70 9.08
C ASN A 264 -19.92 -12.37 10.46
N GLY A 265 -20.21 -13.68 10.52
CA GLY A 265 -20.51 -14.42 11.75
C GLY A 265 -19.65 -15.68 11.93
N PRO A 266 -18.35 -15.56 12.29
CA PRO A 266 -17.57 -14.33 12.47
C PRO A 266 -16.99 -13.77 11.17
N SER A 267 -16.62 -12.49 11.20
CA SER A 267 -15.89 -11.82 10.12
C SER A 267 -14.45 -12.35 9.98
N MET A 268 -13.88 -12.32 8.76
CA MET A 268 -12.50 -12.78 8.51
C MET A 268 -11.46 -11.78 9.04
N ALA A 269 -10.27 -12.25 9.37
CA ALA A 269 -9.14 -11.37 9.69
C ALA A 269 -8.68 -10.62 8.43
N VAL A 270 -8.46 -9.32 8.54
CA VAL A 270 -7.94 -8.47 7.45
C VAL A 270 -6.67 -7.71 7.82
N ALA A 271 -6.32 -7.64 9.11
CA ALA A 271 -4.99 -7.24 9.55
C ALA A 271 -4.58 -8.00 10.81
N TRP A 272 -3.33 -8.44 10.87
CA TRP A 272 -2.75 -9.13 12.02
C TRP A 272 -1.25 -8.87 12.11
N THR A 273 -0.70 -9.05 13.32
CA THR A 273 0.74 -8.99 13.56
C THR A 273 1.30 -10.33 13.98
N ARG A 274 2.61 -10.54 13.74
CA ARG A 274 3.38 -11.70 14.20
C ARG A 274 4.79 -11.30 14.59
N GLU A 275 5.38 -12.05 15.51
CA GLU A 275 6.82 -12.07 15.76
C GLU A 275 7.36 -13.45 15.44
N VAL A 276 8.03 -13.60 14.30
CA VAL A 276 8.41 -14.91 13.76
C VAL A 276 9.91 -15.11 13.92
N LYS A 277 10.30 -16.12 14.70
CA LYS A 277 11.70 -16.58 14.72
C LYS A 277 12.00 -17.34 13.44
N ASN A 278 12.88 -16.80 12.59
CA ASN A 278 13.24 -17.40 11.32
C ASN A 278 14.36 -18.45 11.45
N GLU A 279 14.72 -19.07 10.34
CA GLU A 279 15.71 -20.15 10.26
C GLU A 279 17.13 -19.73 10.68
N ALA A 280 17.47 -18.44 10.60
CA ALA A 280 18.74 -17.90 11.09
C ALA A 280 18.70 -17.56 12.59
N GLY A 281 17.58 -17.79 13.27
CA GLY A 281 17.39 -17.57 14.69
C GLY A 281 17.05 -16.12 15.08
N THR A 282 16.99 -15.19 14.13
CA THR A 282 16.52 -13.81 14.35
C THR A 282 15.00 -13.74 14.29
N VAL A 283 14.42 -12.63 14.76
CA VAL A 283 12.96 -12.44 14.84
C VAL A 283 12.53 -11.36 13.86
N ASN A 284 11.59 -11.69 12.97
CA ASN A 284 10.89 -10.72 12.13
C ASN A 284 9.62 -10.22 12.83
N ARG A 285 9.45 -8.90 12.95
CA ARG A 285 8.18 -8.27 13.34
C ARG A 285 7.37 -7.98 12.09
N ILE A 286 6.17 -8.56 11.99
CA ILE A 286 5.40 -8.58 10.76
C ILE A 286 4.02 -7.97 11.01
N LEU A 287 3.64 -7.00 10.20
CA LEU A 287 2.25 -6.59 9.99
C LEU A 287 1.80 -7.14 8.65
N THR A 288 0.70 -7.88 8.61
CA THR A 288 0.09 -8.30 7.36
C THR A 288 -1.33 -7.77 7.28
N THR A 289 -1.72 -7.24 6.12
CA THR A 289 -3.10 -6.93 5.79
C THR A 289 -3.49 -7.51 4.44
N THR A 290 -4.74 -7.99 4.34
CA THR A 290 -5.35 -8.43 3.07
C THR A 290 -6.11 -7.30 2.37
N MET A 291 -5.84 -6.05 2.78
CA MET A 291 -6.31 -4.81 2.16
C MET A 291 -5.14 -4.08 1.49
N ALA A 292 -5.34 -2.80 1.16
CA ALA A 292 -4.34 -1.88 0.61
C ALA A 292 -3.98 -2.14 -0.85
N SER A 293 -5.01 -2.36 -1.67
CA SER A 293 -4.91 -1.90 -3.06
C SER A 293 -4.74 -0.38 -3.12
N ALA A 294 -4.23 0.15 -4.24
CA ALA A 294 -4.09 1.60 -4.37
C ALA A 294 -5.42 2.34 -4.15
N SER A 295 -6.54 1.79 -4.61
CA SER A 295 -7.87 2.39 -4.39
C SER A 295 -8.34 2.35 -2.95
N ASP A 296 -8.00 1.32 -2.17
CA ASP A 296 -8.27 1.29 -0.73
C ASP A 296 -7.51 2.41 0.01
N LEU A 297 -6.32 2.78 -0.45
CA LEU A 297 -5.49 3.82 0.17
C LEU A 297 -6.03 5.25 -0.02
N LYS A 298 -7.22 5.42 -0.61
CA LYS A 298 -7.99 6.65 -0.42
C LYS A 298 -8.34 6.85 1.05
N ASP A 299 -8.57 5.77 1.78
CA ASP A 299 -8.81 5.78 3.22
C ASP A 299 -7.55 6.23 3.97
N GLU A 300 -7.70 7.23 4.82
CA GLU A 300 -6.60 7.79 5.62
C GLU A 300 -6.16 6.84 6.74
N SER A 301 -7.11 6.16 7.37
CA SER A 301 -6.84 5.22 8.46
C SER A 301 -6.04 4.02 7.95
N LEU A 302 -6.28 3.57 6.72
CA LEU A 302 -5.49 2.49 6.12
C LEU A 302 -4.05 2.92 5.84
N ARG A 303 -3.83 4.11 5.28
CA ARG A 303 -2.48 4.67 5.11
C ARG A 303 -1.76 4.77 6.46
N ARG A 304 -2.46 5.23 7.50
CA ARG A 304 -1.92 5.33 8.86
C ARG A 304 -1.58 3.98 9.46
N LEU A 305 -2.40 2.95 9.28
CA LEU A 305 -2.10 1.59 9.71
C LEU A 305 -0.77 1.08 9.10
N LEU A 306 -0.54 1.32 7.81
CA LEU A 306 0.68 0.88 7.13
C LEU A 306 1.92 1.64 7.65
N VAL A 307 1.83 2.97 7.80
CA VAL A 307 2.91 3.78 8.36
C VAL A 307 3.20 3.36 9.81
N ASN A 308 2.18 3.20 10.65
CA ASN A 308 2.31 2.70 12.01
C ASN A 308 2.96 1.30 12.05
N GLY A 309 2.67 0.45 11.05
CA GLY A 309 3.31 -0.85 10.89
C GLY A 309 4.83 -0.78 10.73
N VAL A 310 5.34 0.22 9.99
CA VAL A 310 6.77 0.45 9.83
C VAL A 310 7.40 0.86 11.16
N PHE A 311 6.79 1.83 11.86
CA PHE A 311 7.23 2.26 13.20
C PHE A 311 7.26 1.09 14.19
N TRP A 312 6.14 0.36 14.30
CA TRP A 312 6.00 -0.77 15.20
C TRP A 312 6.99 -1.90 14.88
N GLY A 313 7.22 -2.17 13.59
CA GLY A 313 8.17 -3.18 13.13
C GLY A 313 9.61 -2.84 13.51
N LEU A 314 9.99 -1.57 13.35
CA LEU A 314 11.30 -1.03 13.72
C LEU A 314 11.49 -0.81 15.22
N LYS A 315 10.47 -1.09 16.04
CA LYS A 315 10.45 -0.81 17.48
C LYS A 315 10.70 0.67 17.80
N LEU A 316 10.22 1.55 16.93
CA LEU A 316 10.14 2.99 17.17
C LEU A 316 8.80 3.31 17.85
N ASP A 317 8.75 4.45 18.55
CA ASP A 317 7.49 4.95 19.11
C ASP A 317 6.52 5.23 17.97
N VAL A 318 5.36 4.57 17.99
CA VAL A 318 4.31 4.79 16.98
C VAL A 318 3.64 6.14 17.27
N PRO A 319 3.68 7.12 16.34
CA PRO A 319 3.07 8.42 16.56
C PRO A 319 1.59 8.31 16.92
N ALA A 320 1.11 9.16 17.83
CA ALA A 320 -0.30 9.17 18.24
C ALA A 320 -1.27 9.39 17.04
N ALA A 321 -0.81 10.14 16.03
CA ALA A 321 -1.45 10.26 14.73
C ALA A 321 -0.37 10.57 13.67
N ALA A 322 0.17 9.54 13.02
CA ALA A 322 1.14 9.76 11.94
C ALA A 322 0.51 10.60 10.81
N ASP A 323 1.23 11.62 10.33
CA ASP A 323 0.86 12.37 9.14
C ASP A 323 0.97 11.46 7.91
N VAL A 324 -0.18 11.23 7.28
CA VAL A 324 -0.31 10.39 6.09
C VAL A 324 -1.00 11.14 4.95
N THR A 325 -1.01 12.47 5.01
CA THR A 325 -1.57 13.31 3.94
C THR A 325 -0.70 13.19 2.69
N PRO A 326 -1.26 12.76 1.54
CA PRO A 326 -0.48 12.54 0.32
C PRO A 326 0.17 13.85 -0.12
N LEU A 327 1.39 13.76 -0.64
CA LEU A 327 2.18 14.93 -1.02
C LEU A 327 1.71 15.55 -2.35
N VAL A 328 0.95 14.78 -3.12
CA VAL A 328 0.28 15.17 -4.37
C VAL A 328 -1.15 14.63 -4.34
N GLU A 329 -2.00 15.10 -5.25
CA GLU A 329 -3.37 14.59 -5.35
C GLU A 329 -3.38 13.07 -5.56
N TRP A 330 -4.05 12.34 -4.67
CA TRP A 330 -4.13 10.89 -4.72
C TRP A 330 -5.39 10.43 -5.48
N LYS A 331 -5.20 10.10 -6.76
CA LYS A 331 -6.22 9.56 -7.67
C LYS A 331 -5.78 8.20 -8.23
N PRO A 332 -5.78 7.13 -7.41
CA PRO A 332 -5.31 5.83 -7.85
C PRO A 332 -6.22 5.21 -8.90
N SER A 333 -5.63 4.41 -9.78
CA SER A 333 -6.37 3.54 -10.69
C SER A 333 -7.20 2.51 -9.93
N LYS A 334 -8.30 2.06 -10.54
CA LYS A 334 -9.04 0.89 -10.06
C LYS A 334 -8.19 -0.37 -10.22
N TYR A 335 -8.26 -1.27 -9.23
CA TYR A 335 -7.62 -2.57 -9.32
C TYR A 335 -8.23 -3.40 -10.47
N SER A 336 -7.38 -3.91 -11.34
CA SER A 336 -7.75 -4.73 -12.50
C SER A 336 -6.51 -5.33 -13.15
N PHE A 337 -6.66 -6.42 -13.89
CA PHE A 337 -5.56 -6.91 -14.72
C PHE A 337 -5.33 -5.99 -15.92
N ASN A 338 -4.06 -5.77 -16.27
CA ASN A 338 -3.61 -5.08 -17.49
C ASN A 338 -4.01 -3.60 -17.66
N LEU A 339 -4.73 -2.99 -16.72
CA LEU A 339 -5.11 -1.57 -16.75
C LEU A 339 -4.16 -0.65 -15.96
N PHE A 340 -2.92 -1.08 -15.73
CA PHE A 340 -1.86 -0.21 -15.19
C PHE A 340 -1.40 0.80 -16.25
N HIS A 341 -0.82 1.93 -15.81
CA HIS A 341 -0.30 2.96 -16.70
C HIS A 341 0.83 2.40 -17.59
N LYS A 342 0.68 2.54 -18.92
CA LYS A 342 1.66 2.04 -19.90
C LYS A 342 2.71 3.09 -20.21
N GLY A 343 3.94 2.64 -20.47
CA GLY A 343 5.03 3.50 -20.94
C GLY A 343 5.63 4.43 -19.88
N LEU A 344 5.21 4.30 -18.61
CA LEU A 344 5.75 5.11 -17.53
C LEU A 344 7.08 4.53 -17.03
N GLN A 345 8.02 5.42 -16.74
CA GLN A 345 9.27 5.15 -16.05
C GLN A 345 9.08 5.39 -14.54
N ALA A 346 10.05 4.96 -13.74
CA ALA A 346 9.97 5.08 -12.28
C ALA A 346 9.71 6.54 -11.80
N ALA A 347 10.36 7.53 -12.42
CA ALA A 347 10.22 8.95 -12.10
C ALA A 347 8.78 9.48 -12.23
N ASP A 348 7.98 8.92 -13.13
CA ASP A 348 6.60 9.38 -13.39
C ASP A 348 5.68 9.12 -12.19
N PHE A 349 6.03 8.16 -11.32
CA PHE A 349 5.24 7.79 -10.14
C PHE A 349 5.46 8.69 -8.91
N VAL A 350 6.33 9.71 -9.01
CA VAL A 350 6.53 10.70 -7.94
C VAL A 350 5.44 11.78 -7.96
N GLY A 351 4.94 12.11 -9.15
CA GLY A 351 3.98 13.18 -9.38
C GLY A 351 2.52 12.74 -9.34
N VAL A 352 1.63 13.62 -9.80
CA VAL A 352 0.25 13.25 -10.09
C VAL A 352 0.27 12.36 -11.33
N LEU A 353 -0.17 11.11 -11.17
CA LEU A 353 -0.26 10.18 -12.28
C LEU A 353 -1.30 10.67 -13.31
N PRO A 354 -1.09 10.35 -14.61
CA PRO A 354 -2.12 10.60 -15.62
C PRO A 354 -3.41 9.88 -15.26
N ALA A 355 -4.53 10.29 -15.84
CA ALA A 355 -5.79 9.59 -15.61
C ALA A 355 -5.65 8.09 -15.98
N PRO A 356 -6.24 7.17 -15.20
CA PRO A 356 -6.21 5.74 -15.50
C PRO A 356 -6.73 5.48 -16.91
N ALA A 357 -6.11 4.54 -17.63
CA ALA A 357 -6.61 4.14 -18.94
C ALA A 357 -8.09 3.74 -18.82
N PRO A 358 -8.99 4.21 -19.72
CA PRO A 358 -10.38 3.80 -19.68
C PRO A 358 -10.46 2.27 -19.78
N ALA A 359 -11.32 1.67 -18.96
CA ALA A 359 -11.57 0.24 -19.07
C ALA A 359 -11.95 -0.09 -20.52
N PRO A 360 -11.40 -1.15 -21.14
CA PRO A 360 -11.84 -1.56 -22.45
C PRO A 360 -13.36 -1.75 -22.42
N ALA A 361 -14.05 -1.24 -23.45
CA ALA A 361 -15.49 -1.37 -23.57
C ALA A 361 -15.89 -2.83 -23.34
N ALA A 362 -16.89 -3.07 -22.48
CA ALA A 362 -17.38 -4.41 -22.22
C ALA A 362 -17.67 -5.10 -23.56
N ALA A 363 -17.08 -6.29 -23.78
CA ALA A 363 -17.40 -7.08 -24.96
C ALA A 363 -18.93 -7.30 -24.99
N PRO A 364 -19.59 -7.14 -26.15
CA PRO A 364 -21.02 -7.37 -26.24
C PRO A 364 -21.34 -8.77 -25.74
N VAL A 365 -22.29 -8.86 -24.80
CA VAL A 365 -22.79 -10.13 -24.28
C VAL A 365 -23.25 -10.96 -25.49
N PRO A 366 -22.73 -12.19 -25.71
CA PRO A 366 -23.21 -13.04 -26.78
C PRO A 366 -24.73 -13.22 -26.62
N ALA A 367 -25.49 -12.91 -27.68
CA ALA A 367 -26.93 -13.08 -27.68
C ALA A 367 -27.27 -14.50 -27.23
N ALA A 368 -28.19 -14.62 -26.28
CA ALA A 368 -28.66 -15.91 -25.77
C ALA A 368 -29.09 -16.78 -26.95
N LYS A 369 -28.46 -17.95 -27.11
CA LYS A 369 -28.89 -18.94 -28.10
C LYS A 369 -30.34 -19.31 -27.77
N LYS A 370 -31.25 -19.06 -28.72
CA LYS A 370 -32.63 -19.56 -28.66
C LYS A 370 -32.61 -21.07 -28.38
N PRO A 371 -33.47 -21.59 -27.49
CA PRO A 371 -33.59 -23.03 -27.29
C PRO A 371 -33.94 -23.70 -28.62
N ALA A 372 -33.24 -24.78 -28.96
CA ALA A 372 -33.65 -25.65 -30.05
C ALA A 372 -35.03 -26.23 -29.70
N ALA A 373 -36.00 -26.05 -30.60
CA ALA A 373 -37.29 -26.69 -30.50
C ALA A 373 -37.08 -28.22 -30.58
N LYS A 374 -37.74 -28.95 -29.68
CA LYS A 374 -37.81 -30.42 -29.70
C LYS A 374 -38.82 -30.91 -30.73
#